data_AF-A0A8J5KG30-F1
#
_entry.id   AF-A0A8J5KG30-F1
#
_cell.length_a   1.000
_cell.length_b   1.000
_cell.length_c   1.000
_cell.angle_alpha   90.00
_cell.angle_beta   90.00
_cell.angle_gamma   90.00
#
_symmetry.space_group_name_H-M   'P 1'
#
loop_
_entity.id
_entity.type
_entity.pdbx_description
1 polymer ?
#
loop_
_entity_poly.entity_id
_entity_poly.type
_entity_poly.pdbx_seq_one_letter_code
_entity_poly.pdbx_strand_id
1 'polypeptide(L)'
;MKSSLREEGVSGRLTQEENQGVTDLVDHTLTWLDNNQLANKEQLETQLRKLEDHWRPVAAKIHGSSSPGEGTTEANATRERGPTVKEVD
;
A
#
# COMPACT_ATOMS: atom_id res chain seq x y z
N MET A 1 -1.92 3.72 7.62
CA MET A 1 -3.08 3.04 6.99
C MET A 1 -4.34 3.89 7.09
N LYS A 2 -4.94 4.09 8.27
CA LYS A 2 -6.14 4.95 8.41
C LYS A 2 -5.94 6.40 7.95
N SER A 3 -4.79 7.00 8.21
CA SER A 3 -4.49 8.37 7.77
C SER A 3 -4.42 8.49 6.24
N SER A 4 -3.85 7.48 5.57
CA SER A 4 -3.73 7.44 4.12
C SER A 4 -5.10 7.32 3.42
N LEU A 5 -6.08 6.65 4.03
CA LEU A 5 -7.45 6.56 3.51
C LEU A 5 -8.21 7.90 3.58
N ARG A 6 -7.87 8.73 4.56
CA ARG A 6 -8.50 10.03 4.84
C ARG A 6 -7.91 11.18 4.03
N GLU A 7 -6.87 10.93 3.26
CA GLU A 7 -6.27 11.93 2.39
C GLU A 7 -7.24 12.28 1.25
N GLU A 8 -7.46 13.58 0.99
CA GLU A 8 -8.43 14.03 -0.04
C GLU A 8 -8.13 13.45 -1.43
N GLY A 9 -6.84 13.30 -1.76
CA GLY A 9 -6.41 12.68 -3.01
C GLY A 9 -6.67 11.18 -3.11
N VAL A 10 -6.98 10.51 -1.98
CA VAL A 10 -7.22 9.07 -1.87
C VAL A 10 -8.70 8.74 -1.73
N SER A 11 -9.43 9.49 -0.90
CA SER A 11 -10.87 9.29 -0.70
C SER A 11 -11.68 9.47 -1.99
N GLY A 12 -11.19 10.25 -2.96
CA GLY A 12 -11.81 10.36 -4.29
C GLY A 12 -11.52 9.21 -5.26
N ARG A 13 -10.57 8.32 -4.94
CA ARG A 13 -10.12 7.21 -5.83
C ARG A 13 -10.51 5.82 -5.33
N LEU A 14 -10.97 5.74 -4.09
CA LEU A 14 -11.48 4.53 -3.46
C LEU A 14 -13.00 4.61 -3.38
N THR A 15 -13.68 3.48 -3.53
CA THR A 15 -15.12 3.46 -3.24
C THR A 15 -15.38 3.55 -1.75
N GLN A 16 -16.60 3.92 -1.37
CA GLN A 16 -17.03 3.91 0.02
C GLN A 16 -16.90 2.50 0.63
N GLU A 17 -17.19 1.45 -0.13
CA GLU A 17 -17.04 0.07 0.36
C GLU A 17 -15.57 -0.28 0.63
N GLU A 18 -14.63 0.14 -0.22
CA GLU A 18 -13.20 -0.11 -0.02
C GLU A 18 -12.67 0.61 1.23
N ASN A 19 -13.06 1.88 1.40
CA ASN A 19 -12.62 2.68 2.55
C ASN A 19 -13.19 2.13 3.87
N GLN A 20 -14.47 1.74 3.85
CA GLN A 20 -15.12 1.12 5.00
C GLN A 20 -14.51 -0.26 5.31
N GLY A 21 -14.34 -1.11 4.30
CA GLY A 21 -13.79 -2.46 4.48
C GLY A 21 -12.37 -2.48 5.05
N VAL A 22 -11.49 -1.58 4.60
CA VAL A 22 -10.14 -1.47 5.21
C VAL A 22 -10.22 -0.93 6.62
N THR A 23 -11.08 0.07 6.88
CA THR A 23 -11.22 0.64 8.22
C THR A 23 -11.72 -0.40 9.22
N ASP A 24 -12.76 -1.15 8.85
CA ASP A 24 -13.33 -2.23 9.67
C ASP A 24 -12.30 -3.33 9.93
N LEU A 25 -11.51 -3.71 8.92
CA LEU A 25 -10.47 -4.72 9.07
C LEU A 25 -9.35 -4.26 10.03
N VAL A 26 -8.94 -2.99 9.95
CA VAL A 26 -7.98 -2.42 10.90
C VAL A 26 -8.55 -2.45 12.32
N ASP A 27 -9.80 -2.03 12.51
CA ASP A 27 -10.44 -2.02 13.84
C ASP A 27 -10.62 -3.43 14.42
N HIS A 28 -11.00 -4.39 13.58
CA HIS A 28 -11.06 -5.80 13.97
C HIS A 28 -9.68 -6.34 14.35
N THR A 29 -8.64 -6.00 13.58
CA THR A 29 -7.26 -6.42 13.88
C THR A 29 -6.77 -5.81 15.19
N LEU A 30 -7.04 -4.53 15.46
CA LEU A 30 -6.70 -3.87 16.73
C LEU A 30 -7.41 -4.54 17.91
N THR A 31 -8.73 -4.78 17.78
CA THR A 31 -9.51 -5.49 18.80
C THR A 31 -8.97 -6.90 19.04
N TRP A 32 -8.57 -7.60 17.98
CA TRP A 32 -7.95 -8.91 18.10
C TRP A 32 -6.61 -8.81 18.83
N LEU A 33 -5.75 -7.85 18.50
CA LEU A 33 -4.46 -7.65 19.16
C LEU A 33 -4.62 -7.33 20.65
N ASP A 34 -5.58 -6.49 21.02
CA ASP A 34 -5.86 -6.15 22.43
C ASP A 34 -6.32 -7.38 23.24
N ASN A 35 -7.10 -8.28 22.63
CA ASN A 35 -7.54 -9.52 23.27
C ASN A 35 -6.51 -10.65 23.23
N ASN A 36 -5.53 -10.56 22.32
CA ASN A 36 -4.54 -11.60 22.05
C ASN A 36 -3.11 -11.07 22.24
N GLN A 37 -2.86 -10.32 23.32
CA GLN A 37 -1.51 -9.79 23.63
C GLN A 37 -0.45 -10.87 23.85
N LEU A 38 -0.87 -12.10 24.19
CA LEU A 38 0.00 -13.27 24.32
C LEU A 38 0.03 -14.15 23.05
N ALA A 39 -0.47 -13.62 21.92
CA ALA A 39 -0.45 -14.33 20.65
C ALA A 39 0.99 -14.67 20.22
N ASN A 40 1.15 -15.87 19.68
CA ASN A 40 2.42 -16.29 19.12
C ASN A 40 2.73 -15.56 17.81
N LYS A 41 4.01 -15.52 17.45
CA LYS A 41 4.51 -14.90 16.21
C LYS A 41 3.69 -15.32 14.98
N GLU A 42 3.41 -16.62 14.83
CA GLU A 42 2.64 -17.12 13.68
C GLU A 42 1.20 -16.56 13.61
N GLN A 43 0.57 -16.35 14.77
CA GLN A 43 -0.78 -15.78 14.84
C GLN A 43 -0.76 -14.30 14.48
N LEU A 44 0.25 -13.56 14.97
CA LEU A 44 0.47 -12.16 14.59
C LEU A 44 0.76 -12.02 13.09
N GLU A 45 1.62 -12.87 12.53
CA GLU A 45 1.94 -12.88 11.09
C GLU A 45 0.71 -13.21 10.24
N THR A 46 -0.15 -14.12 10.71
CA THR A 46 -1.41 -14.45 10.03
C THR A 46 -2.36 -13.25 9.99
N GLN A 47 -2.51 -12.54 11.12
CA GLN A 47 -3.37 -11.35 11.18
C GLN A 47 -2.80 -10.19 10.37
N LEU A 48 -1.49 -9.98 10.44
CA LEU A 48 -0.80 -8.99 9.62
C LEU A 48 -1.00 -9.28 8.13
N ARG A 49 -0.85 -10.53 7.69
CA ARG A 49 -1.03 -10.90 6.28
C ARG A 49 -2.45 -10.65 5.79
N LYS A 50 -3.47 -10.96 6.61
CA LYS A 50 -4.87 -10.64 6.27
C LYS A 50 -5.08 -9.14 6.07
N LEU A 51 -4.50 -8.33 6.95
CA LEU A 51 -4.56 -6.88 6.84
C LEU A 51 -3.83 -6.38 5.58
N GLU A 52 -2.64 -6.90 5.31
CA GLU A 52 -1.84 -6.55 4.12
C GLU A 52 -2.54 -6.94 2.82
N ASP A 53 -3.16 -8.12 2.74
CA ASP A 53 -3.84 -8.58 1.53
C ASP A 53 -5.00 -7.65 1.12
N HIS A 54 -5.70 -7.07 2.10
CA HIS A 54 -6.72 -6.05 1.85
C HIS A 54 -6.14 -4.65 1.60
N TRP A 55 -5.03 -4.30 2.26
CA TRP A 55 -4.41 -2.99 2.10
C TRP A 55 -3.67 -2.84 0.76
N ARG A 56 -2.99 -3.88 0.29
CA ARG A 56 -2.20 -3.89 -0.95
C ARG A 56 -2.95 -3.39 -2.19
N PRO A 57 -4.18 -3.87 -2.52
CA PRO A 57 -4.92 -3.36 -3.67
C PRO A 57 -5.31 -1.89 -3.51
N VAL A 58 -5.61 -1.45 -2.29
CA VAL A 58 -5.94 -0.05 -1.96
C VAL A 58 -4.71 0.84 -2.09
N ALA A 59 -3.56 0.42 -1.56
CA ALA A 59 -2.28 1.10 -1.73
C ALA A 59 -1.85 1.20 -3.20
N ALA A 60 -2.07 0.14 -3.99
CA ALA A 60 -1.81 0.17 -5.43
C ALA A 60 -2.71 1.18 -6.15
N LYS A 61 -3.98 1.30 -5.76
CA LYS A 61 -4.88 2.33 -6.29
C LYS A 61 -4.46 3.75 -5.89
N ILE A 62 -3.92 3.94 -4.69
CA ILE A 62 -3.43 5.24 -4.16
C ILE A 62 -2.13 5.68 -4.85
N HIS A 63 -1.15 4.79 -4.91
CA HIS A 63 0.17 5.09 -5.49
C HIS A 63 0.18 5.00 -7.02
N GLY A 64 -0.57 4.06 -7.61
CA GLY A 64 -0.60 3.79 -9.06
C GLY A 64 -1.36 4.82 -9.91
N SER A 65 -1.80 5.93 -9.35
CA SER A 65 -2.28 7.09 -10.13
C SER A 65 -1.63 8.41 -9.69
N SER A 66 -0.49 8.32 -8.98
CA SER A 66 0.54 9.35 -9.09
C SER A 66 1.40 8.97 -10.30
N SER A 67 1.23 9.71 -11.40
CA SER A 67 1.93 9.61 -12.70
C SER A 67 1.38 8.63 -13.75
N PRO A 68 0.71 9.14 -14.81
CA PRO A 68 0.92 8.63 -16.16
C PRO A 68 2.35 9.00 -16.59
N GLY A 69 3.31 8.15 -16.26
CA GLY A 69 4.70 8.31 -16.65
C GLY A 69 5.65 8.22 -15.47
N GLU A 70 5.93 6.99 -15.02
CA GLU A 70 7.30 6.47 -14.89
C GLU A 70 7.23 5.00 -14.48
N GLY A 71 7.81 4.12 -15.31
CA GLY A 71 8.47 2.90 -14.84
C GLY A 71 7.62 1.76 -14.29
N THR A 72 7.13 0.92 -15.20
CA THR A 72 6.96 -0.51 -14.96
C THR A 72 8.27 -1.17 -14.54
N THR A 73 8.20 -2.02 -13.51
CA THR A 73 8.99 -3.27 -13.34
C THR A 73 10.50 -3.15 -13.13
N GLU A 74 11.04 -4.22 -12.53
CA GLU A 74 12.46 -4.63 -12.50
C GLU A 74 13.25 -4.10 -11.30
N ALA A 75 13.42 -4.95 -10.29
CA ALA A 75 14.58 -5.83 -10.23
C ALA A 75 15.86 -5.00 -10.27
N ASN A 76 16.41 -4.80 -9.09
CA ASN A 76 17.73 -4.28 -8.84
C ASN A 76 18.76 -5.18 -9.55
N ALA A 77 19.06 -4.88 -10.80
CA ALA A 77 20.16 -5.45 -11.55
C ALA A 77 20.69 -4.36 -12.50
N THR A 78 21.69 -3.64 -11.98
CA THR A 78 22.96 -3.42 -12.68
C THR A 78 22.89 -3.16 -14.19
N ARG A 79 23.05 -1.86 -14.50
CA ARG A 79 24.07 -1.32 -15.42
C ARG A 79 23.77 -1.41 -16.93
N GLU A 80 24.15 -0.31 -17.59
CA GLU A 80 24.50 -0.18 -19.02
C GLU A 80 23.34 -0.02 -20.02
N ARG A 81 23.01 1.24 -20.35
CA ARG A 81 23.26 1.85 -21.68
C ARG A 81 22.45 3.15 -21.86
N GLY A 82 23.16 4.27 -22.08
CA GLY A 82 22.58 5.53 -22.57
C GLY A 82 22.11 5.44 -24.03
N PRO A 83 21.62 6.53 -24.67
CA PRO A 83 22.58 7.53 -25.20
C PRO A 83 22.13 9.01 -25.29
N THR A 84 23.15 9.88 -25.20
CA THR A 84 23.43 11.12 -25.94
C THR A 84 22.57 12.39 -25.84
N VAL A 85 23.23 13.43 -25.31
CA VAL A 85 23.44 14.77 -25.92
C VAL A 85 22.27 15.74 -25.90
N LYS A 86 22.45 16.82 -25.13
CA LYS A 86 22.68 18.18 -25.66
C LYS A 86 23.34 19.03 -24.58
N GLU A 87 24.65 19.19 -24.71
CA GLU A 87 25.36 20.31 -24.11
C GLU A 87 24.65 21.60 -24.54
N VAL A 88 24.34 22.43 -23.56
CA VAL A 88 23.93 23.82 -23.75
C VAL A 88 25.18 24.65 -23.47
N ASP A 89 25.49 25.47 -24.49
CA ASP A 89 26.64 26.37 -24.69
C ASP A 89 27.90 25.78 -25.35
#